data_AF-A0A5D6XV77-F1
#
_entry.id   AF-A0A5D6XV77-F1
#
_cell.length_a   1.000
_cell.length_b   1.000
_cell.length_c   1.000
_cell.angle_alpha   90.00
_cell.angle_beta   90.00
_cell.angle_gamma   90.00
#
_symmetry.space_group_name_H-M   'P 1'
#
loop_
_entity.id
_entity.type
_entity.pdbx_description
1 polymer ?
#
loop_
_entity_poly.entity_id
_entity_poly.type
_entity_poly.pdbx_seq_one_letter_code
_entity_poly.pdbx_strand_id
1 'polypeptide(L)'
;MSDDLYAGLTLPTRAKRSAPAASAAEEVHSRTSHENAHDEKRRKKSTAAQPLDLPATVAKLKNYMLVDKKFAKASRLFARLADEKMDAQTHTLFMDALAEVVAAKSDKWSGSKDLETLVQQIVAKHEALAAGANSAAGDSARYATLVANWKLLAVTHAQLFTDETYQFVKAAKVVKTRLESIAPDANSADTGESDATDRTRDHNTDTEGELALVMPLLRTLFAKHTTSWARAMVESVLAVATQKRLRFSETHREEVDAWTTAIQERRSAPAVARSAGSDARRNIVTEQGSQATVKVGRVNHPLFNREL
;
A
#
# COMPACT_ATOMS: atom_id res chain seq x y z
N MET A 1 22.32 1.52 -58.72
CA MET A 1 21.44 0.51 -58.10
C MET A 1 21.38 0.83 -56.62
N SER A 2 20.28 1.41 -56.17
CA SER A 2 19.97 1.62 -54.76
C SER A 2 18.46 1.56 -54.62
N ASP A 3 18.03 0.56 -53.86
CA ASP A 3 16.66 0.21 -53.50
C ASP A 3 15.98 1.33 -52.70
N ASP A 4 14.79 1.75 -53.14
CA ASP A 4 13.87 2.50 -52.30
C ASP A 4 12.84 1.54 -51.71
N LEU A 5 13.02 1.26 -50.42
CA LEU A 5 12.32 0.29 -49.58
C LEU A 5 10.85 0.64 -49.28
N TYR A 6 10.30 1.67 -49.91
CA TYR A 6 8.91 2.12 -49.70
C TYR A 6 8.04 2.08 -50.96
N ALA A 7 8.52 1.45 -52.04
CA ALA A 7 7.71 1.14 -53.21
C ALA A 7 6.64 0.08 -52.86
N GLY A 8 5.49 0.50 -52.35
CA GLY A 8 4.33 -0.38 -52.13
C GLY A 8 3.40 -0.05 -50.96
N LEU A 9 3.66 1.00 -50.17
CA LEU A 9 2.80 1.32 -49.02
C LEU A 9 1.74 2.39 -49.37
N THR A 10 0.58 1.96 -49.88
CA THR A 10 -0.59 2.84 -50.00
C THR A 10 -1.29 2.97 -48.65
N LEU A 11 -1.12 4.11 -47.97
CA LEU A 11 -1.86 4.45 -46.76
C LEU A 11 -3.28 4.95 -47.10
N PRO A 12 -4.35 4.48 -46.43
CA PRO A 12 -5.72 4.94 -46.70
C PRO A 12 -5.92 6.40 -46.25
N THR A 13 -5.97 7.33 -47.19
CA THR A 13 -6.44 8.70 -46.95
C THR A 13 -7.95 8.70 -46.76
N ARG A 14 -8.43 8.79 -45.51
CA ARG A 14 -9.84 9.04 -45.22
C ARG A 14 -10.17 10.47 -45.64
N ALA A 15 -10.67 10.62 -46.86
CA ALA A 15 -11.09 11.87 -47.44
C ALA A 15 -12.25 12.48 -46.63
N LYS A 16 -12.01 13.70 -46.14
CA LYS A 16 -13.04 14.64 -45.67
C LYS A 16 -13.75 15.16 -46.92
N ARG A 17 -14.95 14.67 -47.22
CA ARG A 17 -15.73 15.13 -48.38
C ARG A 17 -17.02 15.81 -47.92
N SER A 18 -17.03 17.11 -48.17
CA SER A 18 -18.14 18.05 -48.15
C SER A 18 -19.23 17.67 -49.17
N ALA A 19 -20.46 18.08 -48.86
CA ALA A 19 -21.61 18.06 -49.76
C ALA A 19 -21.36 18.83 -51.07
N PRO A 20 -22.06 18.47 -52.16
CA PRO A 20 -22.96 19.45 -52.78
C PRO A 20 -24.31 18.87 -53.27
N ALA A 21 -25.17 19.80 -53.67
CA ALA A 21 -26.62 19.72 -53.79
C ALA A 21 -27.17 19.33 -55.19
N ALA A 22 -28.50 19.11 -55.20
CA ALA A 22 -29.52 19.47 -56.22
C ALA A 22 -30.19 18.33 -57.04
N SER A 23 -31.50 18.13 -56.77
CA SER A 23 -32.66 18.06 -57.70
C SER A 23 -33.85 17.47 -56.92
N ALA A 24 -34.87 18.26 -56.53
CA ALA A 24 -36.02 18.75 -57.31
C ALA A 24 -37.09 17.66 -57.60
N ALA A 25 -38.09 17.58 -56.71
CA ALA A 25 -39.50 17.17 -56.94
C ALA A 25 -40.24 17.37 -55.59
N GLU A 26 -40.92 18.50 -55.39
CA GLU A 26 -42.39 18.62 -55.41
C GLU A 26 -43.14 17.62 -54.51
N GLU A 27 -43.59 18.09 -53.34
CA GLU A 27 -45.03 18.16 -53.00
C GLU A 27 -45.24 19.02 -51.74
N VAL A 28 -46.17 19.96 -51.86
CA VAL A 28 -46.64 20.89 -50.83
C VAL A 28 -47.80 20.24 -50.09
N HIS A 29 -47.79 20.18 -48.75
CA HIS A 29 -49.01 20.27 -47.91
C HIS A 29 -48.71 20.55 -46.41
N SER A 30 -49.05 21.77 -45.98
CA SER A 30 -49.83 22.17 -44.78
C SER A 30 -49.59 21.53 -43.38
N ARG A 31 -49.24 22.43 -42.43
CA ARG A 31 -49.61 22.48 -40.97
C ARG A 31 -49.06 21.33 -40.10
N THR A 32 -48.40 21.55 -38.96
CA THR A 32 -48.86 22.35 -37.82
C THR A 32 -47.68 22.55 -36.85
N SER A 33 -47.55 23.75 -36.31
CA SER A 33 -46.73 24.09 -35.16
C SER A 33 -47.21 23.38 -33.88
N HIS A 34 -46.32 22.68 -33.18
CA HIS A 34 -46.43 22.41 -31.75
C HIS A 34 -45.04 22.25 -31.10
N GLU A 35 -44.80 23.07 -30.09
CA GLU A 35 -43.91 22.89 -28.91
C GLU A 35 -42.44 22.52 -29.14
N ASN A 36 -41.51 23.49 -29.15
CA ASN A 36 -40.94 24.19 -27.99
C ASN A 36 -40.51 23.33 -26.78
N ALA A 37 -39.26 23.61 -26.37
CA ALA A 37 -38.80 23.66 -24.99
C ALA A 37 -38.42 22.34 -24.30
N HIS A 38 -37.30 21.73 -24.70
CA HIS A 38 -36.63 20.78 -23.81
C HIS A 38 -35.11 20.94 -23.59
N ASP A 39 -34.45 21.91 -24.22
CA ASP A 39 -32.97 21.93 -24.23
C ASP A 39 -32.28 23.18 -23.63
N GLU A 40 -32.95 23.88 -22.70
CA GLU A 40 -32.35 25.04 -22.01
C GLU A 40 -32.42 25.01 -20.47
N LYS A 41 -32.86 23.92 -19.84
CA LYS A 41 -33.06 23.83 -18.37
C LYS A 41 -32.01 23.04 -17.59
N ARG A 42 -30.77 22.91 -18.08
CA ARG A 42 -29.69 22.22 -17.33
C ARG A 42 -28.51 23.10 -16.92
N ARG A 43 -28.68 24.43 -16.94
CA ARG A 43 -27.73 25.38 -16.35
C ARG A 43 -28.34 26.08 -15.13
N LYS A 44 -27.60 25.97 -14.02
CA LYS A 44 -27.69 26.77 -12.78
C LYS A 44 -29.01 26.68 -11.99
N LYS A 45 -29.07 25.71 -11.07
CA LYS A 45 -29.59 25.97 -9.72
C LYS A 45 -28.43 25.95 -8.75
N SER A 46 -27.82 27.12 -8.55
CA SER A 46 -27.06 27.42 -7.33
C SER A 46 -28.07 27.39 -6.20
N THR A 47 -28.19 26.26 -5.52
CA THR A 47 -28.95 26.17 -4.27
C THR A 47 -28.19 26.97 -3.23
N ALA A 48 -28.84 28.00 -2.70
CA ALA A 48 -28.41 28.72 -1.50
C ALA A 48 -27.88 27.72 -0.46
N ALA A 49 -26.75 28.06 0.16
CA ALA A 49 -26.06 27.22 1.13
C ALA A 49 -26.98 26.90 2.31
N GLN A 50 -27.68 25.76 2.24
CA GLN A 50 -28.23 25.14 3.43
C GLN A 50 -27.06 24.90 4.39
N PRO A 51 -27.23 25.19 5.70
CA PRO A 51 -26.22 24.84 6.68
C PRO A 51 -25.95 23.35 6.53
N LEU A 52 -24.70 23.01 6.20
CA LEU A 52 -24.30 21.64 5.93
C LEU A 52 -24.46 20.87 7.24
N ASP A 53 -25.41 19.94 7.29
CA ASP A 53 -25.51 19.00 8.39
C ASP A 53 -24.30 18.07 8.32
N LEU A 54 -23.27 18.42 9.09
CA LEU A 54 -21.97 17.77 9.07
C LEU A 54 -22.08 16.30 9.52
N PRO A 55 -22.74 15.96 10.64
CA PRO A 55 -22.98 14.57 11.03
C PRO A 55 -23.67 13.73 9.96
N ALA A 56 -24.76 14.23 9.36
CA ALA A 56 -25.47 13.48 8.32
C ALA A 56 -24.61 13.31 7.05
N THR A 57 -23.83 14.32 6.69
CA THR A 57 -22.95 14.27 5.52
C THR A 57 -21.82 13.25 5.71
N VAL A 58 -21.18 13.24 6.88
CA VAL A 58 -20.14 12.27 7.23
C VAL A 58 -20.73 10.85 7.27
N ALA A 59 -21.90 10.65 7.89
CA ALA A 59 -22.56 9.34 7.91
C ALA A 59 -22.89 8.84 6.49
N LYS A 60 -23.37 9.74 5.61
CA LYS A 60 -23.65 9.40 4.22
C LYS A 60 -22.38 9.04 3.44
N LEU A 61 -21.30 9.80 3.63
CA LEU A 61 -20.01 9.52 3.00
C LEU A 61 -19.41 8.21 3.51
N LYS A 62 -19.48 7.95 4.82
CA LYS A 62 -19.10 6.66 5.44
C LYS A 62 -19.79 5.48 4.73
N ASN A 63 -21.10 5.54 4.59
CA ASN A 63 -21.87 4.49 3.93
C ASN A 63 -21.49 4.31 2.45
N TYR A 64 -21.15 5.39 1.74
CA TYR A 64 -20.63 5.28 0.37
C TYR A 64 -19.20 4.78 0.31
N MET A 65 -18.37 5.06 1.32
CA MET A 65 -17.03 4.50 1.41
C MET A 65 -17.12 2.99 1.55
N LEU A 66 -18.02 2.45 2.38
CA LEU A 66 -18.25 1.00 2.52
C LEU A 66 -18.68 0.28 1.22
N VAL A 67 -19.09 1.01 0.18
CA VAL A 67 -19.43 0.46 -1.13
C VAL A 67 -18.22 0.55 -2.07
N ASP A 68 -17.65 -0.60 -2.43
CA ASP A 68 -16.40 -0.69 -3.21
C ASP A 68 -16.39 0.17 -4.49
N LYS A 69 -17.47 0.15 -5.26
CA LYS A 69 -17.58 0.92 -6.52
C LYS A 69 -17.63 2.44 -6.28
N LYS A 70 -17.99 2.87 -5.07
CA LYS A 70 -18.14 4.28 -4.70
C LYS A 70 -16.98 4.76 -3.81
N PHE A 71 -16.19 3.84 -3.26
CA PHE A 71 -15.10 4.13 -2.34
C PHE A 71 -14.18 5.24 -2.84
N ALA A 72 -13.59 5.08 -4.03
CA ALA A 72 -12.63 6.04 -4.57
C ALA A 72 -13.16 7.49 -4.67
N LYS A 73 -14.45 7.66 -4.99
CA LYS A 73 -15.08 8.99 -5.05
C LYS A 73 -15.44 9.49 -3.65
N ALA A 74 -15.98 8.61 -2.82
CA ALA A 74 -16.41 8.95 -1.47
C ALA A 74 -15.22 9.30 -0.55
N SER A 75 -14.11 8.57 -0.65
CA SER A 75 -12.88 8.83 0.11
C SER A 75 -12.29 10.21 -0.20
N ARG A 76 -12.23 10.60 -1.48
CA ARG A 76 -11.77 11.93 -1.88
C ARG A 76 -12.67 13.06 -1.38
N LEU A 77 -13.99 12.86 -1.40
CA LEU A 77 -14.94 13.84 -0.86
C LEU A 77 -14.84 13.93 0.66
N PHE A 78 -14.70 12.79 1.34
CA PHE A 78 -14.52 12.73 2.78
C PHE A 78 -13.23 13.41 3.23
N ALA A 79 -12.12 13.16 2.53
CA ALA A 79 -10.84 13.78 2.85
C ALA A 79 -10.86 15.31 2.63
N ARG A 80 -11.51 15.79 1.57
CA ARG A 80 -11.75 17.24 1.38
C ARG A 80 -12.61 17.83 2.49
N LEU A 81 -13.69 17.15 2.86
CA LEU A 81 -14.56 17.59 3.94
C LEU A 81 -13.79 17.65 5.28
N ALA A 82 -12.93 16.67 5.55
CA ALA A 82 -12.07 16.68 6.72
C ALA A 82 -11.08 17.85 6.70
N ASP A 83 -10.48 18.17 5.54
CA ASP A 83 -9.57 19.31 5.47
C ASP A 83 -10.27 20.65 5.73
N GLU A 84 -11.50 20.82 5.23
CA GLU A 84 -12.27 22.05 5.40
C GLU A 84 -12.96 22.19 6.77
N LYS A 85 -13.39 21.08 7.36
CA LYS A 85 -14.33 21.07 8.50
C LYS A 85 -13.84 20.29 9.72
N MET A 86 -12.69 19.61 9.67
CA MET A 86 -12.15 18.95 10.86
C MET A 86 -11.46 19.98 11.77
N ASP A 87 -12.10 20.25 12.89
CA ASP A 87 -11.64 21.09 14.00
C ASP A 87 -11.68 20.31 15.32
N ALA A 88 -11.35 20.95 16.45
CA ALA A 88 -11.31 20.29 17.75
C ALA A 88 -12.68 19.71 18.20
N GLN A 89 -13.80 20.27 17.73
CA GLN A 89 -15.15 19.83 18.12
C GLN A 89 -15.65 18.66 17.27
N THR A 90 -15.21 18.60 16.01
CA THR A 90 -15.67 17.64 15.00
C THR A 90 -14.65 16.52 14.74
N HIS A 91 -13.44 16.64 15.29
CA HIS A 91 -12.33 15.69 15.14
C HIS A 91 -12.74 14.24 15.43
N THR A 92 -13.41 14.00 16.55
CA THR A 92 -13.84 12.65 16.98
C THR A 92 -14.77 12.00 15.95
N LEU A 93 -15.68 12.78 15.37
CA LEU A 93 -16.65 12.31 14.37
C LEU A 93 -15.97 11.83 13.08
N PHE A 94 -14.93 12.53 12.62
CA PHE A 94 -14.16 12.10 11.45
C PHE A 94 -13.29 10.87 11.75
N MET A 95 -12.65 10.84 12.92
CA MET A 95 -11.79 9.72 13.31
C MET A 95 -12.58 8.43 13.53
N ASP A 96 -13.71 8.49 14.23
CA ASP A 96 -14.57 7.33 14.47
C ASP A 96 -15.19 6.82 13.15
N ALA A 97 -15.64 7.73 12.27
CA ALA A 97 -16.14 7.34 10.96
C ALA A 97 -15.06 6.65 10.09
N LEU A 98 -13.82 7.14 10.12
CA LEU A 98 -12.72 6.48 9.42
C LEU A 98 -12.35 5.15 10.07
N ALA A 99 -12.37 5.06 11.41
CA ALA A 99 -12.10 3.83 12.14
C ALA A 99 -13.05 2.71 11.72
N GLU A 100 -14.35 3.00 11.64
CA GLU A 100 -15.35 2.04 11.16
C GLU A 100 -15.09 1.60 9.71
N VAL A 101 -14.75 2.53 8.82
CA VAL A 101 -14.46 2.20 7.42
C VAL A 101 -13.22 1.32 7.30
N VAL A 102 -12.15 1.65 8.03
CA VAL A 102 -10.92 0.85 8.03
C VAL A 102 -11.18 -0.53 8.63
N ALA A 103 -11.88 -0.61 9.76
CA ALA A 103 -12.21 -1.90 10.39
C ALA A 103 -13.05 -2.81 9.47
N ALA A 104 -13.99 -2.24 8.73
CA ALA A 104 -14.87 -3.03 7.87
C ALA A 104 -14.23 -3.50 6.55
N LYS A 105 -13.19 -2.80 6.07
CA LYS A 105 -12.71 -2.93 4.68
C LYS A 105 -11.19 -2.89 4.52
N SER A 106 -10.42 -2.88 5.60
CA SER A 106 -8.96 -2.90 5.60
C SER A 106 -8.42 -4.00 4.70
N ASP A 107 -8.94 -5.23 4.80
CA ASP A 107 -8.44 -6.38 4.04
C ASP A 107 -8.53 -6.19 2.53
N LYS A 108 -9.56 -5.48 2.06
CA LYS A 108 -9.83 -5.29 0.64
C LYS A 108 -9.08 -4.10 0.03
N TRP A 109 -8.90 -3.04 0.80
CA TRP A 109 -8.31 -1.79 0.32
C TRP A 109 -6.91 -1.51 0.84
N SER A 110 -6.37 -2.41 1.66
CA SER A 110 -4.98 -2.39 2.11
C SER A 110 -4.05 -2.18 0.91
N GLY A 111 -3.19 -1.16 0.98
CA GLY A 111 -2.28 -0.79 -0.10
C GLY A 111 -2.90 -0.14 -1.34
N SER A 112 -4.20 0.15 -1.36
CA SER A 112 -4.81 0.94 -2.43
C SER A 112 -4.42 2.43 -2.31
N LYS A 113 -4.16 3.07 -3.45
CA LYS A 113 -3.75 4.49 -3.50
C LYS A 113 -4.84 5.45 -2.98
N ASP A 114 -6.11 5.11 -3.18
CA ASP A 114 -7.23 5.91 -2.66
C ASP A 114 -7.32 5.82 -1.12
N LEU A 115 -6.99 4.67 -0.51
CA LEU A 115 -6.93 4.54 0.95
C LEU A 115 -5.67 5.22 1.51
N GLU A 116 -4.52 5.07 0.85
CA GLU A 116 -3.28 5.75 1.21
C GLU A 116 -3.47 7.27 1.31
N THR A 117 -4.01 7.88 0.25
CA THR A 117 -4.23 9.34 0.17
C THR A 117 -5.22 9.83 1.22
N LEU A 118 -6.33 9.11 1.44
CA LEU A 118 -7.30 9.40 2.48
C LEU A 118 -6.66 9.40 3.88
N VAL A 119 -5.94 8.33 4.21
CA VAL A 119 -5.30 8.18 5.52
C VAL A 119 -4.23 9.26 5.71
N GLN A 120 -3.38 9.53 4.72
CA GLN A 120 -2.37 10.58 4.81
C GLN A 120 -2.99 11.97 5.09
N GLN A 121 -4.08 12.33 4.41
CA GLN A 121 -4.73 13.63 4.59
C GLN A 121 -5.35 13.78 5.98
N ILE A 122 -6.09 12.77 6.44
CA ILE A 122 -6.74 12.81 7.77
C ILE A 122 -5.71 12.78 8.88
N VAL A 123 -4.69 11.95 8.76
CA VAL A 123 -3.61 11.85 9.75
C VAL A 123 -2.82 13.16 9.82
N ALA A 124 -2.44 13.76 8.69
CA ALA A 124 -1.74 15.03 8.68
C ALA A 124 -2.55 16.14 9.37
N LYS A 125 -3.87 16.16 9.15
CA LYS A 125 -4.77 17.11 9.79
C LYS A 125 -4.95 16.82 11.28
N HIS A 126 -5.05 15.55 11.68
CA HIS A 126 -5.06 15.15 13.10
C HIS A 126 -3.78 15.58 13.82
N GLU A 127 -2.61 15.33 13.21
CA GLU A 127 -1.31 15.74 13.77
C GLU A 127 -1.19 17.26 13.87
N ALA A 128 -1.68 18.02 12.88
CA ALA A 128 -1.72 19.48 12.94
C ALA A 128 -2.61 20.00 14.08
N LEU A 129 -3.77 19.38 14.31
CA LEU A 129 -4.66 19.71 15.43
C LEU A 129 -4.01 19.36 16.78
N ALA A 130 -3.34 18.20 16.87
CA ALA A 130 -2.63 17.78 18.07
C ALA A 130 -1.45 18.71 18.41
N ALA A 131 -0.74 19.22 17.39
CA ALA A 131 0.36 20.16 17.59
C ALA A 131 -0.10 21.58 17.96
N GLY A 132 -1.29 22.00 17.49
CA GLY A 132 -1.83 23.34 17.73
C GLY A 132 -2.62 23.50 19.02
N ALA A 133 -3.08 22.41 19.65
CA ALA A 133 -3.98 22.46 20.79
C ALA A 133 -3.26 22.18 22.13
N ASN A 134 -3.28 23.17 23.03
CA ASN A 134 -3.07 22.96 24.47
C ASN A 134 -4.24 22.19 25.13
N SER A 135 -5.30 21.91 24.38
CA SER A 135 -6.53 21.26 24.85
C SER A 135 -6.83 20.02 24.01
N ALA A 136 -6.30 18.86 24.42
CA ALA A 136 -6.83 17.50 24.21
C ALA A 136 -5.70 16.44 24.25
N ALA A 137 -4.86 16.47 25.30
CA ALA A 137 -3.91 15.40 25.56
C ALA A 137 -4.60 14.01 25.60
N GLY A 138 -5.88 13.97 25.99
CA GLY A 138 -6.69 12.74 26.02
C GLY A 138 -7.05 12.18 24.63
N ASP A 139 -7.57 13.00 23.71
CA ASP A 139 -8.02 12.51 22.40
C ASP A 139 -6.84 12.17 21.48
N SER A 140 -5.74 12.91 21.55
CA SER A 140 -4.52 12.57 20.80
C SER A 140 -3.94 11.22 21.22
N ALA A 141 -3.96 10.90 22.52
CA ALA A 141 -3.50 9.62 23.02
C ALA A 141 -4.44 8.48 22.59
N ARG A 142 -5.77 8.71 22.62
CA ARG A 142 -6.78 7.72 22.19
C ARG A 142 -6.55 7.23 20.76
N TYR A 143 -6.27 8.13 19.82
CA TYR A 143 -6.12 7.76 18.42
C TYR A 143 -4.69 7.39 18.00
N ALA A 144 -3.69 7.49 18.89
CA ALA A 144 -2.29 7.25 18.54
C ALA A 144 -2.06 5.84 17.94
N THR A 145 -2.60 4.80 18.59
CA THR A 145 -2.50 3.41 18.11
C THR A 145 -3.26 3.19 16.81
N LEU A 146 -4.46 3.77 16.69
CA LEU A 146 -5.28 3.69 15.47
C LEU A 146 -4.56 4.31 14.27
N VAL A 147 -4.01 5.51 14.45
CA VAL A 147 -3.24 6.22 13.43
C VAL A 147 -2.01 5.42 13.02
N ALA A 148 -1.28 4.82 13.97
CA ALA A 148 -0.15 3.94 13.67
C ALA A 148 -0.58 2.72 12.83
N ASN A 149 -1.68 2.07 13.20
CA ASN A 149 -2.22 0.92 12.47
C ASN A 149 -2.70 1.31 11.06
N TRP A 150 -3.33 2.48 10.90
CA TRP A 150 -3.76 2.98 9.59
C TRP A 150 -2.57 3.34 8.70
N LYS A 151 -1.53 3.98 9.25
CA LYS A 151 -0.28 4.22 8.51
C LYS A 151 0.32 2.90 8.02
N LEU A 152 0.34 1.88 8.86
CA LEU A 152 0.84 0.56 8.48
C LEU A 152 0.01 -0.06 7.35
N LEU A 153 -1.31 -0.14 7.51
CA LEU A 153 -2.20 -0.79 6.54
C LEU A 153 -2.34 -0.03 5.21
N ALA A 154 -2.42 1.30 5.26
CA ALA A 154 -2.68 2.11 4.08
C ALA A 154 -1.41 2.59 3.41
N VAL A 155 -0.48 3.16 4.18
CA VAL A 155 0.72 3.82 3.64
C VAL A 155 1.85 2.82 3.44
N THR A 156 2.24 2.10 4.49
CA THR A 156 3.34 1.12 4.39
C THR A 156 2.99 0.03 3.38
N HIS A 157 1.75 -0.47 3.40
CA HIS A 157 1.35 -1.48 2.43
C HIS A 157 1.34 -0.95 0.97
N ALA A 158 0.89 0.28 0.73
CA ALA A 158 0.95 0.87 -0.61
C ALA A 158 2.42 1.00 -1.09
N GLN A 159 3.33 1.37 -0.19
CA GLN A 159 4.77 1.45 -0.47
C GLN A 159 5.42 0.09 -0.73
N LEU A 160 4.80 -1.04 -0.37
CA LEU A 160 5.31 -2.38 -0.72
C LEU A 160 5.01 -2.78 -2.17
N PHE A 161 4.04 -2.12 -2.83
CA PHE A 161 3.72 -2.37 -4.24
C PHE A 161 4.63 -1.64 -5.23
N THR A 162 5.56 -0.82 -4.74
CA THR A 162 6.52 -0.09 -5.57
C THR A 162 7.59 -1.02 -6.15
N ASP A 163 8.16 -0.61 -7.29
CA ASP A 163 9.40 -1.21 -7.84
C ASP A 163 10.65 -0.38 -7.48
N GLU A 164 10.46 0.71 -6.75
CA GLU A 164 11.55 1.57 -6.27
C GLU A 164 12.20 0.92 -5.02
N THR A 165 13.47 0.55 -5.16
CA THR A 165 14.18 -0.24 -4.15
C THR A 165 14.24 0.45 -2.79
N TYR A 166 14.45 1.77 -2.75
CA TYR A 166 14.57 2.51 -1.48
C TYR A 166 13.24 2.56 -0.72
N GLN A 167 12.14 2.90 -1.38
CA GLN A 167 10.79 2.94 -0.81
C GLN A 167 10.36 1.56 -0.30
N PHE A 168 10.60 0.51 -1.10
CA PHE A 168 10.29 -0.86 -0.69
C PHE A 168 11.07 -1.24 0.58
N VAL A 169 12.39 -1.00 0.60
CA VAL A 169 13.24 -1.32 1.74
C VAL A 169 12.83 -0.52 2.98
N LYS A 170 12.48 0.75 2.81
CA LYS A 170 11.97 1.59 3.90
C LYS A 170 10.68 1.03 4.49
N ALA A 171 9.71 0.68 3.64
CA ALA A 171 8.45 0.08 4.07
C ALA A 171 8.67 -1.28 4.75
N ALA A 172 9.49 -2.14 4.17
CA ALA A 172 9.80 -3.45 4.74
C ALA A 172 10.47 -3.36 6.13
N LYS A 173 11.34 -2.36 6.35
CA LYS A 173 11.91 -2.08 7.67
C LYS A 173 10.84 -1.69 8.68
N VAL A 174 9.86 -0.87 8.30
CA VAL A 174 8.73 -0.53 9.18
C VAL A 174 7.95 -1.78 9.57
N VAL A 175 7.69 -2.69 8.63
CA VAL A 175 7.04 -3.98 8.92
C VAL A 175 7.88 -4.82 9.88
N LYS A 176 9.20 -4.91 9.62
CA LYS A 176 10.12 -5.64 10.49
C LYS A 176 10.10 -5.10 11.92
N THR A 177 10.25 -3.79 12.09
CA THR A 177 10.23 -3.14 13.41
C THR A 177 8.90 -3.35 14.12
N ARG A 178 7.76 -3.30 13.39
CA ARG A 178 6.46 -3.61 13.98
C ARG A 178 6.40 -5.04 14.47
N LEU A 179 6.83 -6.01 13.65
CA LEU A 179 6.90 -7.42 14.06
C LEU A 179 7.79 -7.61 15.27
N GLU A 180 8.96 -6.98 15.31
CA GLU A 180 9.90 -7.05 16.44
C GLU A 180 9.28 -6.48 17.71
N SER A 181 8.54 -5.36 17.62
CA SER A 181 7.92 -4.68 18.77
C SER A 181 6.80 -5.46 19.46
N ILE A 182 6.21 -6.47 18.79
CA ILE A 182 5.19 -7.33 19.40
C ILE A 182 5.88 -8.09 20.55
N ALA A 183 5.56 -7.71 21.79
CA ALA A 183 6.28 -8.08 23.00
C ALA A 183 6.46 -9.61 23.12
N PRO A 184 7.59 -10.10 23.64
CA PRO A 184 7.68 -11.49 24.02
C PRO A 184 6.73 -11.78 25.18
N ASP A 185 5.97 -12.89 25.12
CA ASP A 185 5.14 -13.35 26.23
C ASP A 185 5.97 -13.38 27.51
N ALA A 186 5.54 -12.66 28.54
CA ALA A 186 6.21 -12.63 29.83
C ALA A 186 6.21 -14.00 30.56
N ASN A 187 5.65 -15.05 29.94
CA ASN A 187 5.41 -16.35 30.55
C ASN A 187 6.45 -17.43 30.21
N SER A 188 7.62 -17.07 29.67
CA SER A 188 8.75 -18.02 29.51
C SER A 188 9.85 -17.85 30.57
N ALA A 189 9.58 -17.12 31.66
CA ALA A 189 10.42 -17.11 32.85
C ALA A 189 9.55 -17.45 34.06
N ASP A 190 9.61 -18.73 34.43
CA ASP A 190 9.66 -19.23 35.81
C ASP A 190 9.13 -18.28 36.90
N THR A 191 7.96 -18.58 37.49
CA THR A 191 7.72 -18.73 38.95
C THR A 191 6.21 -18.70 39.25
N GLY A 192 5.70 -19.75 39.92
CA GLY A 192 4.65 -19.62 40.94
C GLY A 192 3.18 -19.63 40.50
N GLU A 193 2.48 -20.69 40.89
CA GLU A 193 1.02 -20.79 40.92
C GLU A 193 0.36 -19.53 41.51
N SER A 194 -0.37 -18.77 40.70
CA SER A 194 -1.62 -18.13 41.14
C SER A 194 -2.43 -17.64 39.93
N ASP A 195 -3.67 -18.10 39.85
CA ASP A 195 -4.83 -17.35 39.35
C ASP A 195 -4.66 -16.62 37.98
N ALA A 196 -4.16 -17.34 36.97
CA ALA A 196 -3.71 -16.79 35.68
C ALA A 196 -4.59 -17.14 34.46
N THR A 197 -5.82 -17.65 34.65
CA THR A 197 -6.68 -18.08 33.53
C THR A 197 -7.48 -16.95 32.89
N ASP A 198 -7.68 -15.82 33.58
CA ASP A 198 -8.48 -14.70 33.05
C ASP A 198 -7.60 -13.65 32.32
N ARG A 199 -6.39 -13.35 32.84
CA ARG A 199 -5.49 -12.33 32.26
C ARG A 199 -4.74 -12.80 31.01
N THR A 200 -4.57 -14.10 30.81
CA THR A 200 -3.89 -14.67 29.64
C THR A 200 -4.77 -14.64 28.39
N ARG A 201 -6.10 -14.59 28.56
CA ARG A 201 -7.04 -14.59 27.44
C ARG A 201 -7.06 -13.25 26.70
N ASP A 202 -7.06 -12.14 27.44
CA ASP A 202 -7.11 -10.79 26.86
C ASP A 202 -5.80 -10.39 26.15
N HIS A 203 -4.64 -10.79 26.68
CA HIS A 203 -3.35 -10.53 26.02
C HIS A 203 -3.13 -11.34 24.74
N ASN A 204 -3.69 -12.55 24.66
CA ASN A 204 -3.62 -13.35 23.44
C ASN A 204 -4.49 -12.75 22.32
N THR A 205 -5.64 -12.16 22.64
CA THR A 205 -6.50 -11.53 21.62
C THR A 205 -5.90 -10.25 21.06
N ASP A 206 -5.22 -9.46 21.88
CA ASP A 206 -4.56 -8.23 21.43
C ASP A 206 -3.36 -8.54 20.51
N THR A 207 -2.54 -9.53 20.88
CA THR A 207 -1.40 -9.95 20.07
C THR A 207 -1.82 -10.61 18.76
N GLU A 208 -2.89 -11.41 18.78
CA GLU A 208 -3.48 -12.00 17.57
C GLU A 208 -4.00 -10.90 16.62
N GLY A 209 -4.67 -9.87 17.15
CA GLY A 209 -5.11 -8.71 16.37
C GLY A 209 -3.94 -7.94 15.73
N GLU A 210 -2.85 -7.72 16.46
CA GLU A 210 -1.65 -7.07 15.92
C GLU A 210 -0.96 -7.91 14.82
N LEU A 211 -0.93 -9.23 14.97
CA LEU A 211 -0.36 -10.13 13.96
C LEU A 211 -1.24 -10.22 12.71
N ALA A 212 -2.57 -10.25 12.89
CA ALA A 212 -3.52 -10.21 11.78
C ALA A 212 -3.37 -8.93 10.94
N LEU A 213 -3.10 -7.78 11.56
CA LEU A 213 -2.82 -6.52 10.86
C LEU A 213 -1.57 -6.59 9.97
N VAL A 214 -0.57 -7.40 10.34
CA VAL A 214 0.70 -7.51 9.60
C VAL A 214 0.62 -8.53 8.46
N MET A 215 -0.30 -9.49 8.51
CA MET A 215 -0.40 -10.57 7.52
C MET A 215 -0.53 -10.10 6.06
N PRO A 216 -1.41 -9.13 5.71
CA PRO A 216 -1.47 -8.62 4.34
C PRO A 216 -0.13 -8.08 3.82
N LEU A 217 0.65 -7.44 4.71
CA LEU A 217 1.96 -6.88 4.36
C LEU A 217 2.99 -8.00 4.14
N LEU A 218 2.96 -9.05 4.96
CA LEU A 218 3.82 -10.22 4.79
C LEU A 218 3.53 -10.96 3.47
N ARG A 219 2.25 -11.12 3.11
CA ARG A 219 1.85 -11.70 1.82
C ARG A 219 2.43 -10.89 0.64
N THR A 220 2.33 -9.57 0.69
CA THR A 220 2.89 -8.68 -0.35
C THR A 220 4.42 -8.72 -0.39
N LEU A 221 5.09 -8.77 0.77
CA LEU A 221 6.54 -8.95 0.84
C LEU A 221 6.96 -10.30 0.22
N PHE A 222 6.28 -11.38 0.58
CA PHE A 222 6.57 -12.69 0.02
C PHE A 222 6.32 -12.74 -1.49
N ALA A 223 5.30 -12.07 -2.02
CA ALA A 223 5.09 -11.99 -3.47
C ALA A 223 6.30 -11.42 -4.24
N LYS A 224 7.12 -10.58 -3.60
CA LYS A 224 8.35 -10.00 -4.16
C LYS A 224 9.64 -10.78 -3.80
N HIS A 225 9.56 -11.95 -3.14
CA HIS A 225 10.75 -12.70 -2.67
C HIS A 225 11.66 -13.22 -3.80
N THR A 226 11.11 -13.45 -4.99
CA THR A 226 11.86 -13.91 -6.16
C THR A 226 12.70 -12.77 -6.78
N THR A 227 12.30 -11.52 -6.56
CA THR A 227 12.96 -10.32 -7.09
C THR A 227 14.33 -10.12 -6.44
N SER A 228 15.40 -10.06 -7.25
CA SER A 228 16.79 -10.07 -6.78
C SER A 228 17.13 -8.91 -5.82
N TRP A 229 16.62 -7.71 -6.09
CA TRP A 229 16.88 -6.52 -5.27
C TRP A 229 16.07 -6.51 -3.95
N ALA A 230 14.90 -7.14 -3.90
CA ALA A 230 14.03 -7.18 -2.73
C ALA A 230 14.36 -8.35 -1.78
N ARG A 231 14.92 -9.43 -2.33
CA ARG A 231 15.09 -10.73 -1.68
C ARG A 231 15.69 -10.67 -0.29
N ALA A 232 16.85 -10.03 -0.12
CA ALA A 232 17.54 -10.01 1.17
C ALA A 232 16.70 -9.36 2.26
N MET A 233 15.93 -8.34 1.90
CA MET A 233 15.03 -7.66 2.84
C MET A 233 13.82 -8.54 3.17
N VAL A 234 13.20 -9.16 2.16
CA VAL A 234 12.06 -10.08 2.37
C VAL A 234 12.45 -11.25 3.27
N GLU A 235 13.60 -11.89 3.01
CA GLU A 235 14.11 -12.98 3.86
C GLU A 235 14.40 -12.50 5.29
N SER A 236 14.92 -11.27 5.48
CA SER A 236 15.12 -10.72 6.81
C SER A 236 13.81 -10.48 7.57
N VAL A 237 12.75 -10.04 6.91
CA VAL A 237 11.44 -9.83 7.56
C VAL A 237 10.80 -11.18 7.90
N LEU A 238 10.82 -12.12 6.95
CA LEU A 238 10.24 -13.45 7.15
C LEU A 238 10.98 -14.27 8.20
N ALA A 239 12.29 -14.08 8.38
CA ALA A 239 13.01 -14.69 9.48
C ALA A 239 12.43 -14.27 10.86
N VAL A 240 12.08 -13.00 11.03
CA VAL A 240 11.42 -12.50 12.26
C VAL A 240 10.02 -13.09 12.40
N ALA A 241 9.24 -13.13 11.31
CA ALA A 241 7.91 -13.75 11.32
C ALA A 241 7.97 -15.24 11.72
N THR A 242 8.97 -15.97 11.19
CA THR A 242 9.20 -17.38 11.50
C THR A 242 9.56 -17.59 12.97
N GLN A 243 10.40 -16.73 13.54
CA GLN A 243 10.73 -16.77 14.97
C GLN A 243 9.48 -16.60 15.86
N LYS A 244 8.49 -15.84 15.39
CA LYS A 244 7.23 -15.58 16.08
C LYS A 244 6.07 -16.46 15.60
N ARG A 245 6.31 -17.49 14.78
CA ARG A 245 5.27 -18.31 14.12
C ARG A 245 4.23 -18.92 15.08
N LEU A 246 4.64 -19.25 16.30
CA LEU A 246 3.76 -19.86 17.31
C LEU A 246 2.68 -18.91 17.83
N ARG A 247 2.81 -17.60 17.55
CA ARG A 247 1.84 -16.58 17.95
C ARG A 247 0.79 -16.29 16.90
N PHE A 248 1.05 -16.70 15.66
CA PHE A 248 0.06 -16.57 14.62
C PHE A 248 -1.06 -17.57 14.89
N SER A 249 -2.28 -17.21 14.48
CA SER A 249 -3.37 -18.17 14.38
C SER A 249 -2.94 -19.36 13.51
N GLU A 250 -3.55 -20.52 13.70
CA GLU A 250 -3.14 -21.75 13.01
C GLU A 250 -3.08 -21.56 11.48
N THR A 251 -4.08 -20.90 10.91
CA THR A 251 -4.13 -20.56 9.48
C THR A 251 -2.95 -19.70 9.03
N HIS A 252 -2.61 -18.66 9.81
CA HIS A 252 -1.49 -17.77 9.46
C HIS A 252 -0.13 -18.42 9.70
N ARG A 253 -0.03 -19.31 10.70
CA ARG A 253 1.18 -20.09 10.99
C ARG A 253 1.52 -21.01 9.83
N GLU A 254 0.52 -21.73 9.29
CA GLU A 254 0.69 -22.58 8.11
C GLU A 254 1.23 -21.79 6.90
N GLU A 255 0.69 -20.59 6.65
CA GLU A 255 1.20 -19.70 5.59
C GLU A 255 2.68 -19.32 5.82
N VAL A 256 3.04 -18.93 7.04
CA VAL A 256 4.43 -18.54 7.39
C VAL A 256 5.39 -19.73 7.25
N ASP A 257 4.99 -20.93 7.69
CA ASP A 257 5.81 -22.14 7.56
C ASP A 257 5.97 -22.58 6.10
N ALA A 258 4.92 -22.43 5.29
CA ALA A 258 4.99 -22.66 3.84
C ALA A 258 5.98 -21.70 3.17
N TRP A 259 5.95 -20.40 3.50
CA TRP A 259 6.91 -19.42 2.98
C TRP A 259 8.35 -19.71 3.42
N THR A 260 8.52 -20.16 4.66
CA THR A 260 9.82 -20.54 5.21
C THR A 260 10.41 -21.73 4.45
N THR A 261 9.59 -22.76 4.23
CA THR A 261 9.96 -23.95 3.45
C THR A 261 10.35 -23.58 2.03
N ALA A 262 9.55 -22.74 1.34
CA ALA A 262 9.86 -22.28 -0.02
C ALA A 262 11.20 -21.55 -0.13
N ILE A 263 11.56 -20.74 0.88
CA ILE A 263 12.86 -20.05 0.94
C ILE A 263 14.00 -21.04 1.18
N GLN A 264 13.79 -22.04 2.05
CA GLN A 264 14.79 -23.06 2.36
C GLN A 264 15.05 -24.00 1.18
N GLU A 265 14.00 -24.50 0.53
CA GLU A 265 14.10 -25.37 -0.66
C GLU A 265 14.88 -24.68 -1.78
N ARG A 266 14.63 -23.39 -1.99
CA ARG A 266 15.38 -22.62 -2.97
C ARG A 266 16.86 -22.46 -2.60
N ARG A 267 17.18 -22.37 -1.31
CA ARG A 267 18.56 -22.31 -0.80
C ARG A 267 19.28 -23.65 -0.87
N SER A 268 18.55 -24.77 -0.88
CA SER A 268 19.09 -26.13 -1.00
C SER A 268 19.09 -26.65 -2.45
N ALA A 269 18.28 -26.08 -3.36
CA ALA A 269 18.20 -26.48 -4.77
C ALA A 269 19.58 -26.48 -5.47
N PRO A 270 19.96 -27.49 -6.27
CA PRO A 270 21.28 -27.60 -6.89
C PRO A 270 21.71 -26.37 -7.71
N ALA A 271 23.02 -26.09 -7.78
CA ALA A 271 23.62 -24.91 -8.42
C ALA A 271 23.17 -24.65 -9.87
N VAL A 272 22.78 -25.70 -10.60
CA VAL A 272 22.30 -25.63 -11.99
C VAL A 272 20.99 -24.83 -12.15
N ALA A 273 20.19 -24.70 -11.08
CA ALA A 273 18.97 -23.88 -11.06
C ALA A 273 19.16 -22.50 -10.40
N ARG A 274 20.39 -22.17 -9.96
CA ARG A 274 20.71 -20.91 -9.27
C ARG A 274 21.28 -19.92 -10.29
N SER A 275 20.55 -18.84 -10.55
CA SER A 275 21.07 -17.71 -11.35
C SER A 275 22.44 -17.26 -10.82
N ALA A 276 23.41 -17.06 -11.71
CA ALA A 276 24.83 -16.77 -11.43
C ALA A 276 25.07 -15.63 -10.43
N GLY A 277 24.14 -14.67 -10.31
CA GLY A 277 24.24 -13.58 -9.32
C GLY A 277 24.00 -14.01 -7.86
N SER A 278 23.45 -15.20 -7.61
CA SER A 278 23.17 -15.72 -6.26
C SER A 278 24.36 -16.45 -5.64
N ASP A 279 25.26 -17.02 -6.45
CA ASP A 279 26.44 -17.76 -5.98
C ASP A 279 27.55 -16.83 -5.52
N ALA A 280 27.75 -15.71 -6.23
CA ALA A 280 28.78 -14.72 -5.91
C ALA A 280 28.63 -14.08 -4.50
N ARG A 281 27.42 -14.11 -3.91
CA ARG A 281 27.16 -13.49 -2.60
C ARG A 281 27.37 -14.43 -1.42
N ARG A 282 27.42 -15.75 -1.61
CA ARG A 282 27.70 -16.71 -0.53
C ARG A 282 29.20 -16.92 -0.30
N ASN A 283 30.03 -16.77 -1.33
CA ASN A 283 31.48 -16.93 -1.20
C ASN A 283 32.21 -15.80 -0.46
N ILE A 284 31.55 -14.69 -0.11
CA ILE A 284 32.23 -13.56 0.56
C ILE A 284 32.32 -13.73 2.09
N VAL A 285 31.54 -14.66 2.71
CA VAL A 285 31.47 -14.79 4.18
C VAL A 285 31.99 -16.14 4.70
N THR A 286 32.51 -17.03 3.84
CA THR A 286 32.98 -18.37 4.25
C THR A 286 34.43 -18.69 3.86
N GLU A 287 35.30 -17.69 3.86
CA GLU A 287 36.76 -17.90 3.82
C GLU A 287 37.43 -17.38 5.09
N GLN A 288 37.09 -17.95 6.24
CA GLN A 288 38.02 -18.07 7.36
C GLN A 288 38.32 -19.55 7.57
N GLY A 289 39.31 -20.04 6.85
CA GLY A 289 39.83 -21.40 7.04
C GLY A 289 40.02 -22.19 5.75
N SER A 290 40.84 -21.69 4.83
CA SER A 290 41.62 -22.54 3.92
C SER A 290 42.73 -21.69 3.29
N GLN A 291 43.98 -22.07 3.58
CA GLN A 291 45.17 -21.52 2.94
C GLN A 291 45.13 -21.86 1.44
N ALA A 292 44.68 -20.93 0.62
CA ALA A 292 44.96 -20.92 -0.80
C ALA A 292 45.96 -19.79 -1.07
N THR A 293 47.18 -20.16 -1.46
CA THR A 293 48.26 -19.27 -1.87
C THR A 293 47.87 -18.53 -3.16
N VAL A 294 47.17 -17.40 -3.01
CA VAL A 294 46.95 -16.45 -4.09
C VAL A 294 48.29 -15.78 -4.41
N LYS A 295 48.90 -16.15 -5.55
CA LYS A 295 49.95 -15.36 -6.18
C LYS A 295 49.34 -14.01 -6.56
N VAL A 296 49.58 -13.01 -5.71
CA VAL A 296 49.19 -11.62 -5.93
C VAL A 296 49.91 -11.11 -7.18
N GLY A 297 49.14 -10.82 -8.22
CA GLY A 297 49.62 -10.15 -9.42
C GLY A 297 50.24 -8.80 -9.07
N ARG A 298 51.30 -8.46 -9.80
CA ARG A 298 52.03 -7.19 -9.73
C ARG A 298 51.11 -6.00 -9.53
N VAL A 299 51.34 -5.29 -8.43
CA VAL A 299 50.73 -3.99 -8.15
C VAL A 299 51.28 -2.99 -9.17
N ASN A 300 50.47 -2.56 -10.12
CA ASN A 300 50.76 -1.41 -10.98
C ASN A 300 50.58 -0.12 -10.15
N HIS A 301 51.56 0.19 -9.31
CA HIS A 301 51.63 1.45 -8.59
C HIS A 301 52.62 2.40 -9.29
N PRO A 302 52.23 3.64 -9.63
CA PRO A 302 53.05 4.57 -10.42
C PRO A 302 54.31 5.10 -9.69
N LEU A 303 54.65 4.59 -8.51
CA LEU A 303 55.86 4.96 -7.76
C LEU A 303 56.98 3.91 -7.80
N PHE A 304 56.74 2.72 -8.35
CA PHE A 304 57.73 1.62 -8.34
C PHE A 304 58.36 1.31 -9.72
N ASN A 305 58.11 2.14 -10.74
CA ASN A 305 58.82 2.08 -12.02
C ASN A 305 59.83 3.23 -12.12
N ARG A 306 60.88 3.18 -11.30
CA ARG A 306 62.11 3.92 -11.60
C ARG A 306 63.29 2.96 -11.60
N GLU A 307 63.97 3.00 -12.73
CA GLU A 307 65.08 2.18 -13.19
C GLU A 307 66.22 2.12 -12.18
N LEU A 308 66.75 0.91 -11.98
CA LEU A 308 68.16 0.58 -11.73
C LEU A 308 68.36 -0.91 -12.07
#